data_AF-A0ABC8KVF8-F1
#
_entry.id   AF-A0ABC8KVF8-F1
#
_cell.length_a   1.000
_cell.length_b   1.000
_cell.length_c   1.000
_cell.angle_alpha   90.00
_cell.angle_beta   90.00
_cell.angle_gamma   90.00
#
_symmetry.space_group_name_H-M   'P 1'
#
loop_
_entity.id
_entity.type
_entity.pdbx_description
1 polymer ?
#
loop_
_entity_poly.entity_id
_entity_poly.type
_entity_poly.pdbx_seq_one_letter_code
_entity_poly.pdbx_strand_id
1 'polypeptide(L)'
;MASRKPSVRHPSHSHPLRGHKALAEEEIICSGCDLHLIGAAFKCTKSECEYLLHKSCFELPRETRHKAHPDHPLTLFYSPPYESSTYECSACSEL
;
A
#
# COMPACT_ATOMS: atom_id res chain seq x y z
N MET A 1 24.67 -13.59 -14.77
CA MET A 1 24.72 -12.79 -13.53
C MET A 1 23.30 -12.36 -13.20
N ALA A 2 22.70 -12.83 -12.10
CA ALA A 2 21.33 -12.46 -11.76
C ALA A 2 21.32 -11.01 -11.24
N SER A 3 20.88 -10.06 -12.05
CA SER A 3 20.69 -8.67 -11.62
C SER A 3 19.74 -8.64 -10.43
N ARG A 4 20.27 -8.44 -9.23
CA ARG A 4 19.47 -8.26 -8.01
C ARG A 4 18.68 -6.95 -8.18
N LYS A 5 17.44 -7.05 -8.66
CA LYS A 5 16.51 -5.89 -8.69
C LYS A 5 16.60 -5.14 -7.34
N PRO A 6 16.76 -3.81 -7.33
CA PRO A 6 16.93 -3.04 -6.11
C PRO A 6 15.72 -3.18 -5.20
N SER A 7 15.99 -3.15 -3.89
CA SER A 7 14.96 -3.11 -2.83
C SER A 7 14.78 -1.69 -2.32
N VAL A 8 13.54 -1.31 -1.98
CA VAL A 8 13.19 0.03 -1.54
C VAL A 8 12.41 -0.05 -0.22
N ARG A 9 12.63 0.90 0.70
CA ARG A 9 11.87 1.02 1.95
C ARG A 9 10.60 1.82 1.70
N HIS A 10 9.50 1.46 2.36
CA HIS A 10 8.24 2.16 2.24
C HIS A 10 7.67 2.45 3.64
N PRO A 11 7.13 3.64 3.91
CA PRO A 11 6.67 4.01 5.25
C PRO A 11 5.52 3.15 5.80
N SER A 12 4.76 2.47 4.94
CA SER A 12 3.70 1.56 5.37
C SER A 12 4.18 0.21 5.91
N HIS A 13 5.46 -0.12 5.76
CA HIS A 13 5.97 -1.45 6.08
C HIS A 13 7.43 -1.43 6.52
N SER A 14 7.77 -2.20 7.54
CA SER A 14 9.11 -2.17 8.16
C SER A 14 10.20 -2.81 7.29
N HIS A 15 9.86 -3.79 6.46
CA HIS A 15 10.81 -4.50 5.62
C HIS A 15 11.02 -3.84 4.24
N PRO A 16 12.19 -4.02 3.62
CA PRO A 16 12.40 -3.61 2.23
C PRO A 16 11.48 -4.39 1.27
N LEU A 17 10.93 -3.67 0.30
CA LEU A 17 10.13 -4.20 -0.79
C LEU A 17 10.96 -4.32 -2.05
N ARG A 18 10.63 -5.25 -2.94
CA ARG A 18 11.28 -5.46 -4.23
C ARG A 18 10.24 -5.47 -5.35
N GLY A 19 10.62 -4.92 -6.50
CA GLY A 19 9.78 -4.94 -7.69
C GLY A 19 9.37 -6.35 -8.10
N HIS A 20 8.07 -6.58 -8.13
CA HIS A 20 7.38 -7.82 -8.47
C HIS A 20 6.39 -7.55 -9.62
N LYS A 21 6.03 -8.60 -10.36
CA LYS A 21 5.02 -8.53 -11.40
C LYS A 21 4.02 -9.64 -11.09
N ALA A 22 2.84 -9.25 -10.62
CA ALA A 22 1.76 -10.18 -10.34
C ALA A 22 1.02 -10.52 -11.62
N LEU A 23 0.77 -11.81 -11.83
CA LEU A 23 -0.05 -12.35 -12.89
C LEU A 23 -1.50 -12.46 -12.41
N ALA A 24 -2.45 -12.44 -13.35
CA ALA A 24 -3.86 -12.54 -13.03
C ALA A 24 -4.25 -13.86 -12.35
N GLU A 25 -3.44 -14.91 -12.53
CA GLU A 25 -3.65 -16.25 -11.98
C GLU A 25 -3.24 -16.37 -10.51
N GLU A 26 -2.48 -15.40 -9.96
CA GLU A 26 -1.92 -15.50 -8.61
C GLU A 26 -2.88 -15.03 -7.49
N GLU A 27 -4.09 -14.57 -7.83
CA GLU A 27 -5.14 -14.08 -6.90
C GLU A 27 -4.59 -13.25 -5.72
N ILE A 28 -3.64 -12.36 -6.02
CA ILE A 28 -2.95 -11.56 -4.99
C ILE A 28 -3.82 -10.37 -4.62
N ILE A 29 -3.92 -10.08 -3.32
CA ILE A 29 -4.57 -8.88 -2.79
C ILE A 29 -3.52 -7.86 -2.34
N CYS A 30 -3.76 -6.59 -2.66
CA CYS A 30 -2.90 -5.49 -2.22
C CYS A 30 -3.14 -5.17 -0.74
N SER A 31 -2.08 -5.18 0.07
CA SER A 31 -2.14 -4.86 1.50
C SER A 31 -2.41 -3.37 1.82
N GLY A 32 -2.59 -2.53 0.80
CA GLY A 32 -2.82 -1.09 0.98
C GLY A 32 -4.18 -0.59 0.52
N CYS A 33 -4.89 -1.35 -0.32
CA CYS A 33 -6.23 -0.98 -0.79
C CYS A 33 -7.22 -2.14 -0.80
N ASP A 34 -6.78 -3.35 -0.40
CA ASP A 34 -7.59 -4.57 -0.35
C ASP A 34 -8.23 -4.98 -1.69
N LEU A 35 -7.69 -4.45 -2.80
CA LEU A 35 -8.10 -4.81 -4.16
C LEU A 35 -7.16 -5.84 -4.78
N HIS A 36 -7.69 -6.58 -5.77
CA HIS A 36 -6.93 -7.51 -6.58
C HIS A 36 -5.74 -6.82 -7.24
N LEU A 37 -4.59 -7.49 -7.17
CA LEU A 37 -3.31 -6.98 -7.58
C LEU A 37 -2.82 -7.73 -8.82
N ILE A 38 -2.82 -7.00 -9.93
CA ILE A 38 -2.39 -7.49 -11.24
C ILE A 38 -1.39 -6.48 -11.82
N GLY A 39 -0.30 -6.96 -12.38
CA GLY A 39 0.72 -6.13 -13.02
C GLY A 39 1.85 -5.71 -12.08
N ALA A 40 2.31 -4.46 -12.20
CA ALA A 40 3.49 -3.99 -11.50
C ALA A 40 3.23 -3.78 -10.00
N ALA A 41 4.09 -4.35 -9.17
CA ALA A 41 3.90 -4.39 -7.73
C ALA A 41 5.22 -4.35 -6.96
N PHE A 42 5.10 -4.18 -5.64
CA PHE A 42 6.21 -4.24 -4.70
C PHE A 42 5.90 -5.30 -3.65
N LYS A 43 6.74 -6.35 -3.60
CA LYS A 43 6.61 -7.47 -2.65
C LYS A 43 7.67 -7.40 -1.57
N CYS A 44 7.32 -7.74 -0.34
CA CYS A 44 8.27 -7.88 0.75
C CYS A 44 9.41 -8.84 0.40
N THR A 45 10.61 -8.47 0.82
CA THR A 45 11.81 -9.30 0.63
C THR A 45 11.88 -10.50 1.59
N LYS A 46 11.06 -10.49 2.66
CA LYS A 46 10.95 -11.59 3.61
C LYS A 46 9.95 -12.63 3.09
N SER A 47 10.36 -13.90 3.05
CA SER A 47 9.52 -15.02 2.58
C SER A 47 8.29 -15.26 3.45
N GLU A 48 8.39 -14.98 4.75
CA GLU A 48 7.32 -15.16 5.73
C GLU A 48 6.39 -13.93 5.81
N CYS A 49 6.59 -12.95 4.94
CA CYS A 49 5.80 -11.72 4.93
C CYS A 49 5.09 -11.56 3.58
N GLU A 50 3.76 -11.66 3.62
CA GLU A 50 2.91 -11.61 2.43
C GLU A 50 2.58 -10.17 2.01
N TYR A 51 3.28 -9.18 2.56
CA TYR A 51 3.04 -7.78 2.28
C TYR A 51 3.34 -7.45 0.81
N LEU A 52 2.32 -6.97 0.10
CA LEU A 52 2.37 -6.69 -1.33
C LEU A 52 1.55 -5.46 -1.67
N LEU A 53 2.13 -4.53 -2.44
CA LEU A 53 1.47 -3.29 -2.85
C LEU A 53 1.44 -3.16 -4.37
N HIS A 54 0.35 -2.63 -4.92
CA HIS A 54 0.38 -2.10 -6.29
C HIS A 54 1.48 -1.05 -6.42
N LYS A 55 2.04 -0.90 -7.61
CA LYS A 55 2.96 0.21 -7.91
C LYS A 55 2.32 1.57 -7.57
N SER A 56 1.04 1.75 -7.91
CA SER A 56 0.26 2.95 -7.59
C SER A 56 0.14 3.19 -6.09
N CYS A 57 -0.17 2.16 -5.29
CA CYS A 57 -0.25 2.28 -3.82
C CYS A 57 1.10 2.63 -3.19
N PHE A 58 2.19 2.11 -3.74
CA PHE A 58 3.56 2.45 -3.32
C PHE A 58 3.94 3.90 -3.67
N GLU A 59 3.42 4.43 -4.79
CA GLU A 59 3.72 5.79 -5.27
C GLU A 59 2.73 6.84 -4.73
N LEU A 60 1.77 6.45 -3.87
CA LEU A 60 0.81 7.39 -3.30
C LEU A 60 1.55 8.46 -2.47
N PRO A 61 1.25 9.76 -2.71
CA PRO A 61 1.85 10.82 -1.92
C PRO A 61 1.34 10.76 -0.48
N ARG A 62 2.22 11.13 0.46
CA ARG A 62 1.86 11.21 1.89
C ARG A 62 0.75 12.24 2.15
N GLU A 63 0.67 13.28 1.34
CA GLU A 63 -0.31 14.35 1.46
C GLU A 63 -0.96 14.63 0.10
N THR A 64 -2.27 14.85 0.08
CA THR A 64 -3.00 15.19 -1.14
C THR A 64 -4.08 16.23 -0.87
N ARG A 65 -4.37 17.08 -1.86
CA ARG A 65 -5.48 18.05 -1.78
C ARG A 65 -6.70 17.45 -2.47
N HIS A 66 -7.79 17.30 -1.73
CA HIS A 66 -9.01 16.70 -2.25
C HIS A 66 -10.14 17.73 -2.34
N LYS A 67 -10.97 17.66 -3.40
CA LYS A 67 -12.04 18.65 -3.62
C LYS A 67 -13.12 18.64 -2.53
N ALA A 68 -13.32 17.51 -1.86
CA ALA A 68 -14.26 17.42 -0.72
C ALA A 68 -13.71 18.06 0.57
N HIS A 69 -12.38 18.22 0.68
CA HIS A 69 -11.70 18.89 1.79
C HIS A 69 -10.80 20.00 1.24
N PRO A 70 -11.37 21.09 0.68
CA PRO A 70 -10.57 22.12 0.01
C PRO A 70 -9.72 22.96 0.97
N ASP A 71 -10.11 23.02 2.25
CA ASP A 71 -9.51 23.86 3.28
C ASP A 71 -8.14 23.34 3.77
N HIS A 72 -7.95 22.02 3.78
CA HIS A 72 -6.72 21.37 4.28
C HIS A 72 -6.34 20.14 3.46
N PRO A 73 -5.05 19.80 3.36
CA PRO A 73 -4.62 18.55 2.75
C PRO A 73 -5.02 17.34 3.60
N LEU A 74 -5.31 16.23 2.93
CA LEU A 74 -5.48 14.92 3.55
C LEU A 74 -4.11 14.26 3.69
N THR A 75 -3.81 13.74 4.88
CA THR A 75 -2.58 12.97 5.16
C THR A 75 -2.89 11.48 5.12
N LEU A 76 -2.11 10.73 4.36
CA LEU A 76 -2.15 9.27 4.32
C LEU A 76 -1.44 8.71 5.56
N PHE A 77 -2.20 8.02 6.40
CA PHE A 77 -1.68 7.23 7.51
C PHE A 77 -1.69 5.75 7.12
N TYR A 78 -0.64 5.03 7.51
CA TYR A 78 -0.49 3.60 7.21
C TYR A 78 -0.83 2.69 8.39
N SER A 79 -1.21 3.30 9.51
CA SER A 79 -1.68 2.66 10.72
C SER A 79 -2.82 3.51 11.28
N PRO A 80 -3.82 2.90 11.92
CA PRO A 80 -4.89 3.66 12.56
C PRO A 80 -4.28 4.66 13.57
N PRO A 81 -4.72 5.93 13.56
CA PRO A 81 -4.19 6.95 14.46
C PRO A 81 -4.71 6.81 15.90
N TYR A 82 -5.67 5.91 16.13
CA TYR A 82 -6.29 5.64 17.42
C TYR A 82 -6.01 4.21 17.84
N GLU A 83 -5.90 3.95 19.15
CA GLU A 83 -5.73 2.60 19.74
C GLU A 83 -6.95 1.69 19.54
N SER A 84 -8.03 2.20 18.95
CA SER A 84 -9.19 1.42 18.54
C SER A 84 -8.84 0.63 17.28
N SER A 85 -9.03 -0.69 17.32
CA SER A 85 -8.69 -1.62 16.24
C SER A 85 -9.53 -1.47 14.96
N THR A 86 -10.45 -0.51 14.91
CA THR A 86 -11.40 -0.30 13.81
C THR A 86 -11.40 1.17 13.41
N TYR A 87 -11.23 1.44 12.11
CA TYR A 87 -11.35 2.76 11.51
C TYR A 87 -12.64 2.80 10.69
N GLU A 88 -13.57 3.69 11.03
CA GLU A 88 -14.75 3.94 10.19
C GLU A 88 -14.49 5.16 9.31
N CYS A 89 -14.69 5.01 8.00
CA CYS A 89 -14.55 6.10 7.06
C CYS A 89 -15.71 7.10 7.21
N SER A 90 -15.43 8.34 7.59
CA SER A 90 -16.47 9.38 7.73
C SER A 90 -17.16 9.78 6.43
N ALA A 91 -16.65 9.34 5.26
CA ALA A 91 -17.23 9.65 3.96
C ALA A 91 -18.24 8.59 3.48
N CYS A 92 -18.00 7.30 3.72
CA CYS A 92 -18.86 6.20 3.27
C CYS A 92 -19.44 5.34 4.41
N SER A 93 -19.04 5.58 5.66
CA SER A 93 -19.46 4.81 6.84
C SER A 93 -19.15 3.31 6.76
N GLU A 94 -18.08 2.96 6.04
CA GLU A 94 -17.54 1.60 5.97
C GLU A 94 -16.33 1.46 6.91
N LEU A 95 -16.13 0.24 7.43
CA LEU A 95 -15.02 -0.16 8.32
C LEU A 95 -13.82 -0.69 7.52
#